data_AF-A0A9W6QFR7-F1
#
_entry.id   AF-A0A9W6QFR7-F1
#
_cell.length_a   1.000
_cell.length_b   1.000
_cell.length_c   1.000
_cell.angle_alpha   90.00
_cell.angle_beta   90.00
_cell.angle_gamma   90.00
#
_symmetry.space_group_name_H-M   'P 1'
#
loop_
_entity.id
_entity.type
_entity.pdbx_description
1 polymer ?
#
loop_
_entity_poly.entity_id
_entity_poly.type
_entity_poly.pdbx_seq_one_letter_code
_entity_poly.pdbx_strand_id
1 'polypeptide(L)'
;MGYSQLTWERAAAAVAARAVREVPFYRERHARGLGLAPVPVGEVAQRLWALCPLSSPHRPSAEPTLWTGDPRDLATALLVAGVSGASVLEVRSALVPWTRLGALGPRYAPVLSPSADAVDLSASDGPARAMTAAGETVLVSPPEVATEVAARVGHTGVIVRRLTTATDMIGPAVLHDRHLGYFAARPHGCGSWHVLWRRFHVAAGDGGVLVTALRRRRPTLVRVLVDVGLNRVGVCREHGRPVLQA
;
A
#
# COMPACT_ATOMS: atom_id res chain seq x y z
N MET A 1 15.61 -14.88 5.60
CA MET A 1 15.47 -14.34 6.98
C MET A 1 14.02 -14.39 7.41
N GLY A 2 13.70 -15.09 8.49
CA GLY A 2 12.36 -15.13 9.09
C GLY A 2 11.95 -13.79 9.72
N TYR A 3 10.71 -13.71 10.20
CA TYR A 3 10.21 -12.59 10.99
C TYR A 3 10.83 -12.60 12.39
N SER A 4 11.13 -11.41 12.92
CA SER A 4 11.61 -11.19 14.29
C SER A 4 10.97 -9.91 14.81
N GLN A 5 10.16 -10.03 15.87
CA GLN A 5 9.47 -8.89 16.48
C GLN A 5 10.46 -7.81 16.92
N LEU A 6 11.53 -8.18 17.63
CA LEU A 6 12.57 -7.25 18.06
C LEU A 6 13.22 -6.50 16.89
N THR A 7 13.52 -7.18 15.78
CA THR A 7 14.11 -6.54 14.59
C THR A 7 13.13 -5.57 13.95
N TRP A 8 11.84 -5.93 13.94
CA TRP A 8 10.77 -5.15 13.35
C TRP A 8 10.49 -3.86 14.15
N GLU A 9 10.45 -3.96 15.48
CA GLU A 9 10.32 -2.82 16.39
C GLU A 9 11.53 -1.88 16.30
N ARG A 10 12.75 -2.44 16.25
CA ARG A 10 13.98 -1.64 16.05
C ARG A 10 13.98 -0.89 14.73
N ALA A 11 13.51 -1.53 13.66
CA ALA A 11 13.39 -0.87 12.36
C ALA A 11 12.40 0.31 12.42
N ALA A 12 11.26 0.14 13.09
CA ALA A 12 10.28 1.20 13.29
C ALA A 12 10.84 2.36 14.12
N ALA A 13 11.53 2.06 15.23
CA ALA A 13 12.18 3.06 16.08
C ALA A 13 13.24 3.85 15.32
N ALA A 14 14.07 3.19 14.51
CA ALA A 14 15.09 3.85 13.69
C ALA A 14 14.48 4.82 12.66
N VAL A 15 13.38 4.43 12.01
CA VAL A 15 12.65 5.29 11.08
C VAL A 15 12.01 6.47 11.80
N ALA A 16 11.43 6.25 12.99
CA ALA A 16 10.83 7.31 13.78
C ALA A 16 11.87 8.33 14.28
N ALA A 17 13.03 7.87 14.76
CA ALA A 17 14.13 8.73 15.14
C ALA A 17 14.66 9.55 13.94
N ARG A 18 14.76 8.94 12.76
CA ARG A 18 15.10 9.65 11.52
C ARG A 18 14.07 10.72 11.18
N ALA A 19 12.78 10.39 11.27
CA ALA A 19 11.70 11.31 10.96
C ALA A 19 11.76 12.56 11.84
N VAL A 20 11.96 12.40 13.16
CA VAL A 20 12.12 13.52 14.09
C VAL A 20 13.34 14.38 13.77
N ARG A 21 14.41 13.84 13.15
CA ARG A 21 15.58 14.65 12.77
C ARG A 21 15.40 15.38 11.44
N GLU A 22 14.77 14.74 10.47
CA GLU A 22 14.87 15.15 9.05
C GLU A 22 13.58 15.76 8.49
N VAL A 23 12.43 15.50 9.12
CA VAL A 23 11.11 15.79 8.54
C VAL A 23 10.43 16.93 9.33
N PRO A 24 10.11 18.06 8.69
CA PRO A 24 9.52 19.24 9.35
C PRO A 24 8.29 18.90 10.20
N PHE A 25 7.37 18.12 9.67
CA PHE A 25 6.15 17.72 10.37
C PHE A 25 6.43 17.06 11.74
N TYR A 26 7.34 16.09 11.79
CA TYR A 26 7.65 15.39 13.04
C TYR A 26 8.50 16.23 13.99
N ARG A 27 9.37 17.10 13.46
CA ARG A 27 10.13 18.08 14.24
C ARG A 27 9.22 19.05 14.97
N GLU A 28 8.26 19.63 14.27
CA GLU A 28 7.29 20.57 14.85
C GLU A 28 6.46 19.90 15.94
N ARG A 29 5.98 18.67 15.71
CA ARG A 29 5.24 17.90 16.73
C ARG A 29 6.10 17.63 17.96
N HIS A 30 7.35 17.23 17.77
CA HIS A 30 8.28 17.02 18.86
C HIS A 30 8.54 18.30 19.66
N ALA A 31 8.76 19.43 18.98
CA ALA A 31 8.96 20.73 19.62
C ALA A 31 7.73 21.20 20.43
N ARG A 32 6.52 20.78 20.03
CA ARG A 32 5.26 21.02 20.75
C ARG A 32 4.99 20.02 21.89
N GLY A 33 5.92 19.13 22.19
CA GLY A 33 5.75 18.11 23.24
C GLY A 33 4.87 16.92 22.83
N LEU A 34 4.42 16.83 21.58
CA LEU A 34 3.60 15.72 21.08
C LEU A 34 4.43 14.48 20.74
N GLY A 35 5.75 14.64 20.60
CA GLY A 35 6.68 13.55 20.25
C GLY A 35 6.22 12.75 19.03
N LEU A 36 6.06 11.45 19.22
CA LEU A 36 5.58 10.49 18.21
C LEU A 36 4.14 10.01 18.49
N ALA A 37 3.31 10.88 19.07
CA ALA A 37 1.88 10.62 19.20
C ALA A 37 1.26 10.25 17.84
N PRO A 38 0.25 9.35 17.82
CA PRO A 38 -0.44 8.95 16.60
C PRO A 38 -0.78 10.11 15.66
N VAL A 39 -0.66 9.87 14.36
CA VAL A 39 -0.99 10.85 13.32
C VAL A 39 -2.20 10.36 12.54
N PRO A 40 -3.40 10.94 12.73
CA PRO A 40 -4.56 10.56 11.93
C PRO A 40 -4.26 10.67 10.42
N VAL A 41 -4.73 9.72 9.63
CA VAL A 41 -4.49 9.72 8.17
C VAL A 41 -5.03 10.99 7.48
N GLY A 42 -6.10 11.61 8.03
CA GLY A 42 -6.60 12.90 7.57
C GLY A 42 -5.60 14.06 7.74
N GLU A 43 -4.81 14.06 8.82
CA GLU A 43 -3.75 15.06 9.04
C GLU A 43 -2.61 14.86 8.02
N VAL A 44 -2.27 13.60 7.72
CA VAL A 44 -1.29 13.26 6.67
C VAL A 44 -1.71 13.85 5.33
N ALA A 45 -2.98 13.69 4.94
CA ALA A 45 -3.51 14.15 3.67
C ALA A 45 -3.29 15.66 3.43
N GLN A 46 -3.44 16.46 4.49
CA GLN A 46 -3.32 17.92 4.43
C GLN A 46 -1.87 18.41 4.46
N ARG A 47 -0.94 17.57 4.92
CA ARG A 47 0.45 17.96 5.23
C ARG A 47 1.50 17.08 4.55
N LEU A 48 1.17 16.44 3.43
CA LEU A 48 2.09 15.58 2.66
C LEU A 48 3.43 16.27 2.33
N TRP A 49 3.40 17.56 2.00
CA TRP A 49 4.59 18.35 1.72
C TRP A 49 5.49 18.54 2.96
N ALA A 50 4.93 18.53 4.18
CA ALA A 50 5.69 18.66 5.43
C ALA A 50 6.26 17.32 5.91
N LEU A 51 5.80 16.21 5.32
CA LEU A 51 6.30 14.84 5.56
C LEU A 51 7.53 14.48 4.70
N CYS A 52 7.98 15.44 3.90
CA CYS A 52 9.15 15.37 3.05
C CYS A 52 10.41 15.79 3.82
N PRO A 53 11.49 14.99 3.84
CA PRO A 53 12.78 15.45 4.32
C PRO A 53 13.27 16.67 3.50
N LEU A 54 13.66 17.75 4.16
CA LEU A 54 14.21 18.94 3.49
C LEU A 54 15.71 18.82 3.20
N SER A 55 16.42 17.99 3.97
CA SER A 55 17.88 17.83 3.92
C SER A 55 18.38 16.98 2.74
N SER A 56 17.52 16.62 1.78
CA SER A 56 17.91 15.77 0.64
C SER A 56 17.12 16.10 -0.62
N PRO A 57 17.79 16.29 -1.77
CA PRO A 57 17.11 16.54 -3.03
C PRO A 57 16.30 15.31 -3.46
N HIS A 58 15.12 15.54 -4.04
CA HIS A 58 14.29 14.47 -4.57
C HIS A 58 15.00 13.76 -5.73
N ARG A 59 14.97 12.42 -5.71
CA ARG A 59 15.51 11.57 -6.77
C ARG A 59 14.40 10.72 -7.39
N PRO A 60 13.85 11.10 -8.56
CA PRO A 60 12.72 10.39 -9.17
C PRO A 60 12.98 8.89 -9.42
N SER A 61 14.22 8.51 -9.70
CA SER A 61 14.62 7.11 -9.94
C SER A 61 14.66 6.24 -8.69
N ALA A 62 14.73 6.84 -7.50
CA ALA A 62 14.92 6.15 -6.22
C ALA A 62 13.80 6.40 -5.21
N GLU A 63 12.99 7.43 -5.42
CA GLU A 63 11.92 7.85 -4.52
C GLU A 63 10.56 7.79 -5.21
N PRO A 64 9.54 7.19 -4.57
CA PRO A 64 8.19 7.29 -5.10
C PRO A 64 7.72 8.74 -5.09
N THR A 65 6.76 9.06 -5.97
CA THR A 65 6.11 10.37 -5.88
C THR A 65 5.30 10.48 -4.59
N LEU A 66 5.01 11.70 -4.19
CA LEU A 66 4.14 11.97 -3.02
C LEU A 66 2.77 11.30 -3.14
N TRP A 67 2.27 11.16 -4.37
CA TRP A 67 0.87 10.86 -4.67
C TRP A 67 0.61 9.43 -5.13
N THR A 68 1.63 8.77 -5.70
CA THR A 68 1.43 7.47 -6.35
C THR A 68 1.81 6.26 -5.50
N GLY A 69 2.65 6.44 -4.47
CA GLY A 69 3.15 5.34 -3.61
C GLY A 69 4.37 4.62 -4.19
N ASP A 70 4.85 3.54 -3.54
CA ASP A 70 5.94 2.70 -4.07
C ASP A 70 5.34 1.47 -4.79
N PRO A 71 5.61 1.25 -6.09
CA PRO A 71 5.09 0.09 -6.82
C PRO A 71 5.50 -1.26 -6.20
N ARG A 72 6.60 -1.29 -5.44
CA ARG A 72 7.06 -2.49 -4.73
C ARG A 72 6.13 -2.88 -3.57
N ASP A 73 5.35 -1.93 -3.03
CA ASP A 73 4.32 -2.23 -2.02
C ASP A 73 3.27 -3.15 -2.63
N LEU A 74 2.72 -2.81 -3.81
CA LEU A 74 1.75 -3.63 -4.53
C LEU A 74 2.32 -5.00 -4.91
N ALA A 75 3.53 -5.04 -5.47
CA ALA A 75 4.19 -6.32 -5.80
C ALA A 75 4.32 -7.22 -4.56
N THR A 76 4.70 -6.66 -3.41
CA THR A 76 4.80 -7.42 -2.17
C THR A 76 3.43 -7.86 -1.68
N ALA A 77 2.40 -7.03 -1.80
CA ALA A 77 1.05 -7.35 -1.38
C ALA A 77 0.46 -8.51 -2.19
N LEU A 78 0.68 -8.51 -3.50
CA LEU A 78 0.28 -9.61 -4.38
C LEU A 78 0.97 -10.92 -4.02
N LEU A 79 2.29 -10.89 -3.79
CA LEU A 79 3.03 -12.08 -3.35
C LEU A 79 2.49 -12.62 -2.02
N VAL A 80 2.13 -11.74 -1.07
CA VAL A 80 1.53 -12.14 0.22
C VAL A 80 0.11 -12.65 0.03
N ALA A 81 -0.65 -12.10 -0.93
CA ALA A 81 -1.98 -12.59 -1.30
C ALA A 81 -1.95 -13.94 -2.06
N GLY A 82 -0.76 -14.48 -2.36
CA GLY A 82 -0.59 -15.73 -3.08
C GLY A 82 -0.60 -15.58 -4.61
N VAL A 83 -0.45 -14.35 -5.13
CA VAL A 83 -0.39 -14.07 -6.57
C VAL A 83 1.04 -13.74 -6.97
N SER A 84 1.62 -14.53 -7.89
CA SER A 84 2.99 -14.34 -8.38
C SER A 84 3.09 -14.58 -9.88
N GLY A 85 4.03 -13.90 -10.55
CA GLY A 85 4.35 -14.13 -11.96
C GLY A 85 3.42 -13.44 -12.97
N ALA A 86 2.14 -13.22 -12.61
CA ALA A 86 1.18 -12.56 -13.48
C ALA A 86 1.48 -11.07 -13.71
N SER A 87 1.12 -10.59 -14.90
CA SER A 87 1.09 -9.16 -15.21
C SER A 87 -0.03 -8.46 -14.43
N VAL A 88 0.18 -7.22 -13.99
CA VAL A 88 -0.72 -6.54 -13.05
C VAL A 88 -1.48 -5.42 -13.74
N LEU A 89 -2.81 -5.48 -13.64
CA LEU A 89 -3.71 -4.37 -13.96
C LEU A 89 -4.20 -3.77 -12.64
N GLU A 90 -4.07 -2.47 -12.43
CA GLU A 90 -4.53 -1.81 -11.19
C GLU A 90 -5.56 -0.72 -11.49
N VAL A 91 -6.74 -0.82 -10.90
CA VAL A 91 -7.78 0.22 -11.03
C VAL A 91 -7.39 1.45 -10.19
N ARG A 92 -7.31 2.62 -10.81
CA ARG A 92 -6.88 3.86 -10.14
C ARG A 92 -7.74 5.06 -10.54
N SER A 93 -7.77 6.07 -9.69
CA SER A 93 -8.43 7.35 -10.01
C SER A 93 -7.58 8.25 -10.92
N ALA A 94 -6.32 7.92 -11.14
CA ALA A 94 -5.38 8.68 -11.96
C ALA A 94 -4.32 7.77 -12.57
N LEU A 95 -3.77 8.18 -13.72
CA LEU A 95 -2.66 7.49 -14.35
C LEU A 95 -1.40 7.63 -13.51
N VAL A 96 -0.58 6.58 -13.54
CA VAL A 96 0.75 6.57 -12.94
C VAL A 96 1.77 6.15 -13.99
N PRO A 97 3.01 6.67 -13.93
CA PRO A 97 4.02 6.42 -14.97
C PRO A 97 4.70 5.05 -14.83
N TRP A 98 4.15 4.15 -14.03
CA TRP A 98 4.75 2.84 -13.82
C TRP A 98 4.44 1.94 -15.01
N THR A 99 5.45 1.17 -15.42
CA THR A 99 5.30 0.09 -16.41
C THR A 99 5.63 -1.27 -15.82
N ARG A 100 6.21 -1.29 -14.61
CA ARG A 100 6.55 -2.49 -13.82
C ARG A 100 6.43 -2.24 -12.32
N LEU A 101 6.18 -3.29 -11.56
CA LEU A 101 6.17 -3.24 -10.09
C LEU A 101 7.56 -3.42 -9.46
N GLY A 102 8.47 -2.50 -9.78
CA GLY A 102 9.90 -2.57 -9.45
C GLY A 102 10.78 -3.02 -10.62
N ALA A 103 12.10 -2.92 -10.48
CA ALA A 103 13.05 -3.10 -11.58
C ALA A 103 12.94 -4.48 -12.26
N LEU A 104 12.74 -5.54 -11.46
CA LEU A 104 12.54 -6.92 -11.92
C LEU A 104 11.10 -7.41 -11.66
N GLY A 105 10.18 -6.48 -11.39
CA GLY A 105 8.80 -6.80 -11.05
C GLY A 105 7.95 -7.19 -12.27
N PRO A 106 6.73 -7.69 -12.02
CA PRO A 106 5.77 -7.95 -13.08
C PRO A 106 5.48 -6.68 -13.89
N ARG A 107 5.09 -6.88 -15.16
CA ARG A 107 4.55 -5.78 -15.98
C ARG A 107 3.32 -5.19 -15.32
N TYR A 108 3.12 -3.90 -15.51
CA TYR A 108 2.06 -3.17 -14.86
C TYR A 108 1.37 -2.23 -15.85
N ALA A 109 0.05 -2.17 -15.80
CA ALA A 109 -0.75 -1.13 -16.43
C ALA A 109 -1.81 -0.59 -15.46
N PRO A 110 -1.93 0.74 -15.31
CA PRO A 110 -3.06 1.33 -14.63
C PRO A 110 -4.30 1.25 -15.52
N VAL A 111 -5.46 1.04 -14.90
CA VAL A 111 -6.78 1.12 -15.53
C VAL A 111 -7.55 2.21 -14.80
N LEU A 112 -8.09 3.19 -15.51
CA LEU A 112 -8.80 4.28 -14.85
C LEU A 112 -10.16 3.80 -14.31
N SER A 113 -10.47 4.17 -13.07
CA SER A 113 -11.80 3.97 -12.48
C SER A 113 -12.86 4.63 -13.38
N PRO A 114 -14.07 4.07 -13.46
CA PRO A 114 -15.22 4.75 -14.11
C PRO A 114 -15.46 6.16 -13.56
N SER A 115 -15.11 6.38 -12.29
CA SER A 115 -15.21 7.67 -11.61
C SER A 115 -14.01 8.61 -11.83
N ALA A 116 -13.03 8.23 -12.66
CA ALA A 116 -11.87 9.07 -12.92
C ALA A 116 -12.25 10.23 -13.84
N ASP A 117 -11.75 11.42 -13.53
CA ASP A 117 -11.94 12.60 -14.38
C ASP A 117 -11.00 12.49 -15.60
N ALA A 118 -11.51 11.87 -16.67
CA ALA A 118 -10.76 11.58 -17.89
C ALA A 118 -11.62 11.90 -19.12
N VAL A 119 -11.00 12.57 -20.10
CA VAL A 119 -11.65 12.97 -21.34
C VAL A 119 -12.09 11.76 -22.17
N ASP A 120 -11.32 10.66 -22.15
CA ASP A 120 -11.69 9.39 -22.78
C ASP A 120 -11.03 8.19 -22.04
N LEU A 121 -11.85 7.44 -21.31
CA LEU A 121 -11.40 6.24 -20.59
C LEU A 121 -11.00 5.10 -21.54
N SER A 122 -11.67 4.98 -22.69
CA SER A 122 -11.48 3.86 -23.62
C SER A 122 -10.12 3.93 -24.31
N ALA A 123 -9.67 5.13 -24.68
CA ALA A 123 -8.33 5.37 -25.19
C ALA A 123 -7.23 5.01 -24.17
N SER A 124 -7.51 5.21 -22.88
CA SER A 124 -6.56 4.93 -21.79
C SER A 124 -6.38 3.43 -21.48
N ASP A 125 -7.35 2.59 -21.85
CA ASP A 125 -7.35 1.15 -21.55
C ASP A 125 -6.47 0.32 -22.51
N GLY A 126 -5.96 0.91 -23.60
CA GLY A 126 -5.20 0.20 -24.65
C GLY A 126 -4.07 -0.70 -24.12
N PRO A 127 -3.16 -0.18 -23.26
CA PRO A 127 -2.10 -0.99 -22.66
C PRO A 127 -2.62 -2.16 -21.81
N ALA A 128 -3.71 -1.94 -21.05
CA ALA A 128 -4.31 -2.97 -20.23
C ALA A 128 -4.94 -4.09 -21.08
N ARG A 129 -5.69 -3.73 -22.14
CA ARG A 129 -6.26 -4.70 -23.10
C ARG A 129 -5.17 -5.51 -23.79
N ALA A 130 -4.08 -4.86 -24.22
CA ALA A 130 -2.94 -5.53 -24.83
C ALA A 130 -2.27 -6.51 -23.85
N MET A 131 -2.11 -6.13 -22.58
CA MET A 131 -1.58 -7.02 -21.55
C MET A 131 -2.49 -8.23 -21.29
N THR A 132 -3.81 -8.02 -21.21
CA THR A 132 -4.79 -9.11 -21.07
C THR A 132 -4.73 -10.07 -22.25
N ALA A 133 -4.64 -9.56 -23.49
CA ALA A 133 -4.55 -10.38 -24.69
C ALA A 133 -3.23 -11.17 -24.78
N ALA A 134 -2.15 -10.64 -24.18
CA ALA A 134 -0.82 -11.25 -24.23
C ALA A 134 -0.62 -12.41 -23.25
N GLY A 135 -1.50 -12.61 -22.27
CA GLY A 135 -1.44 -13.74 -21.36
C GLY A 135 -2.00 -13.48 -19.97
N GLU A 136 -1.44 -14.18 -18.99
CA GLU A 136 -1.95 -14.18 -17.62
C GLU A 136 -1.81 -12.80 -16.95
N THR A 137 -2.95 -12.27 -16.52
CA THR A 137 -3.06 -11.01 -15.79
C THR A 137 -3.78 -11.21 -14.46
N VAL A 138 -3.48 -10.34 -13.51
CA VAL A 138 -4.26 -10.14 -12.27
C VAL A 138 -4.82 -8.73 -12.26
N LEU A 139 -6.10 -8.60 -11.94
CA LEU A 139 -6.77 -7.31 -11.76
C LEU A 139 -6.83 -6.95 -10.27
N VAL A 140 -6.24 -5.83 -9.90
CA VAL A 140 -6.31 -5.25 -8.55
C VAL A 140 -7.33 -4.12 -8.58
N SER A 141 -8.49 -4.33 -7.94
CA SER A 141 -9.61 -3.40 -8.05
C SER A 141 -10.36 -3.22 -6.74
N PRO A 142 -10.87 -2.01 -6.45
CA PRO A 142 -11.99 -1.86 -5.52
C PRO A 142 -13.15 -2.78 -5.91
N PRO A 143 -13.86 -3.39 -4.94
CA PRO A 143 -14.92 -4.35 -5.22
C PRO A 143 -16.06 -3.77 -6.08
N GLU A 144 -16.40 -2.50 -5.86
CA GLU A 144 -17.53 -1.80 -6.48
C GLU A 144 -17.41 -1.63 -8.00
N VAL A 145 -16.20 -1.58 -8.55
CA VAL A 145 -15.96 -1.34 -9.99
C VAL A 145 -15.29 -2.51 -10.70
N ALA A 146 -14.98 -3.59 -9.98
CA ALA A 146 -14.16 -4.67 -10.52
C ALA A 146 -14.80 -5.38 -11.72
N THR A 147 -16.11 -5.67 -11.65
CA THR A 147 -16.82 -6.39 -12.72
C THR A 147 -16.90 -5.55 -13.99
N GLU A 148 -17.26 -4.27 -13.85
CA GLU A 148 -17.33 -3.33 -14.97
C GLU A 148 -15.96 -3.18 -15.64
N VAL A 149 -14.91 -2.93 -14.84
CA VAL A 149 -13.55 -2.77 -15.37
C VAL A 149 -13.04 -4.06 -16.01
N ALA A 150 -13.28 -5.21 -15.39
CA ALA A 150 -12.87 -6.50 -15.95
C ALA A 150 -13.49 -6.73 -17.33
N ALA A 151 -14.80 -6.49 -17.48
CA ALA A 151 -15.47 -6.57 -18.78
C ALA A 151 -14.88 -5.56 -19.78
N ARG A 152 -14.64 -4.32 -19.34
CA ARG A 152 -14.12 -3.23 -20.18
C ARG A 152 -12.75 -3.56 -20.77
N VAL A 153 -11.86 -4.17 -20.00
CA VAL A 153 -10.50 -4.54 -20.45
C VAL A 153 -10.37 -6.00 -20.92
N GLY A 154 -11.49 -6.74 -21.00
CA GLY A 154 -11.54 -8.14 -21.41
C GLY A 154 -10.86 -9.11 -20.44
N HIS A 155 -10.74 -8.76 -19.16
CA HIS A 155 -10.05 -9.56 -18.15
C HIS A 155 -10.94 -10.67 -17.59
N THR A 156 -10.42 -11.90 -17.62
CA THR A 156 -11.10 -13.12 -17.11
C THR A 156 -10.29 -13.84 -16.02
N GLY A 157 -9.18 -13.25 -15.59
CA GLY A 157 -8.24 -13.85 -14.63
C GLY A 157 -8.59 -13.60 -13.17
N VAL A 158 -7.58 -13.71 -12.31
CA VAL A 158 -7.72 -13.50 -10.87
C VAL A 158 -7.98 -12.02 -10.58
N ILE A 159 -9.01 -11.75 -9.77
CA ILE A 159 -9.28 -10.42 -9.22
C ILE A 159 -8.84 -10.39 -7.75
N VAL A 160 -7.87 -9.53 -7.44
CA VAL A 160 -7.46 -9.22 -6.07
C VAL A 160 -8.22 -7.98 -5.61
N ARG A 161 -9.01 -8.14 -4.54
CA ARG A 161 -9.83 -7.05 -4.01
C ARG A 161 -8.96 -6.05 -3.26
N ARG A 162 -9.02 -4.78 -3.66
CA ARG A 162 -8.37 -3.67 -2.95
C ARG A 162 -9.38 -3.03 -2.00
N LEU A 163 -9.12 -3.13 -0.70
CA LEU A 163 -10.02 -2.67 0.35
C LEU A 163 -9.39 -1.56 1.18
N THR A 164 -10.23 -0.64 1.68
CA THR A 164 -9.86 0.36 2.69
C THR A 164 -10.12 -0.15 4.10
N THR A 165 -11.14 -0.99 4.29
CA THR A 165 -11.47 -1.67 5.55
C THR A 165 -11.37 -3.17 5.38
N ALA A 166 -10.92 -3.84 6.44
CA ALA A 166 -10.96 -5.29 6.50
C ALA A 166 -12.41 -5.75 6.62
N THR A 167 -12.84 -6.55 5.65
CA THR A 167 -14.14 -7.21 5.68
C THR A 167 -13.91 -8.71 5.53
N ASP A 168 -14.87 -9.49 6.02
CA ASP A 168 -14.89 -10.92 5.73
C ASP A 168 -15.23 -11.12 4.25
N MET A 169 -14.27 -11.71 3.55
CA MET A 169 -14.42 -12.02 2.13
C MET A 169 -13.69 -13.30 1.77
N ILE A 170 -14.19 -13.91 0.70
CA ILE A 170 -13.61 -15.09 0.08
C ILE A 170 -12.63 -14.62 -1.00
N GLY A 171 -11.44 -15.19 -0.99
CA GLY A 171 -10.42 -14.93 -2.01
C GLY A 171 -9.31 -13.97 -1.60
N PRO A 172 -8.35 -13.72 -2.51
CA PRO A 172 -7.20 -12.87 -2.24
C PRO A 172 -7.60 -11.39 -2.17
N ALA A 173 -7.06 -10.69 -1.18
CA ALA A 173 -7.35 -9.28 -0.96
C ALA A 173 -6.16 -8.51 -0.41
N VAL A 174 -6.18 -7.18 -0.55
CA VAL A 174 -5.14 -6.28 -0.07
C VAL A 174 -5.77 -5.07 0.63
N LEU A 175 -5.18 -4.66 1.75
CA LEU A 175 -5.51 -3.38 2.40
C LEU A 175 -4.67 -2.27 1.81
N HIS A 176 -5.35 -1.21 1.43
CA HIS A 176 -4.78 -0.04 0.79
C HIS A 176 -5.37 1.22 1.40
N ASP A 177 -4.49 2.11 1.83
CA ASP A 177 -4.83 3.51 2.06
C ASP A 177 -4.12 4.38 1.02
N ARG A 178 -4.80 5.43 0.53
CA ARG A 178 -4.27 6.29 -0.54
C ARG A 178 -2.95 6.99 -0.19
N HIS A 179 -2.68 7.22 1.09
CA HIS A 179 -1.46 7.87 1.56
C HIS A 179 -0.40 6.88 1.98
N LEU A 180 -0.79 5.77 2.63
CA LEU A 180 0.13 4.72 3.08
C LEU A 180 0.60 3.81 1.94
N GLY A 181 -0.27 3.56 0.96
CA GLY A 181 -0.13 2.50 -0.04
C GLY A 181 -0.68 1.16 0.46
N TYR A 182 -0.18 0.07 -0.12
CA TYR A 182 -0.55 -1.29 0.26
C TYR A 182 0.25 -1.74 1.47
N PHE A 183 -0.40 -2.07 2.59
CA PHE A 183 0.32 -2.38 3.85
C PHE A 183 -0.04 -3.74 4.47
N ALA A 184 -1.14 -4.36 4.04
CA ALA A 184 -1.50 -5.73 4.40
C ALA A 184 -2.15 -6.48 3.23
N ALA A 185 -2.14 -7.81 3.28
CA ALA A 185 -2.79 -8.67 2.29
C ALA A 185 -3.33 -9.94 2.96
N ARG A 186 -4.42 -10.48 2.42
CA ARG A 186 -5.05 -11.73 2.84
C ARG A 186 -4.84 -12.78 1.74
N PRO A 187 -4.07 -13.85 1.99
CA PRO A 187 -3.91 -14.93 1.03
C PRO A 187 -5.17 -15.78 0.91
N HIS A 188 -5.33 -16.46 -0.22
CA HIS A 188 -6.33 -17.52 -0.33
C HIS A 188 -5.99 -18.65 0.67
N GLY A 189 -6.98 -19.11 1.45
CA GLY A 189 -6.82 -20.17 2.44
C GLY A 189 -6.37 -19.72 3.83
N CYS A 190 -5.75 -18.54 3.98
CA CYS A 190 -5.44 -17.99 5.30
C CYS A 190 -6.47 -16.91 5.69
N GLY A 191 -7.18 -17.13 6.80
CA GLY A 191 -8.20 -16.18 7.28
C GLY A 191 -7.64 -14.87 7.85
N SER A 192 -6.32 -14.70 7.92
CA SER A 192 -5.66 -13.56 8.57
C SER A 192 -5.16 -12.51 7.58
N TRP A 193 -5.17 -11.24 7.99
CA TRP A 193 -4.58 -10.14 7.25
C TRP A 193 -3.09 -10.02 7.54
N HIS A 194 -2.25 -10.50 6.64
CA HIS A 194 -0.80 -10.47 6.78
C HIS A 194 -0.22 -9.09 6.49
N VAL A 195 0.55 -8.57 7.43
CA VAL A 195 1.25 -7.30 7.26
C VAL A 195 2.43 -7.50 6.31
N LEU A 196 2.67 -6.51 5.43
CA LEU A 196 3.86 -6.42 4.58
C LEU A 196 5.08 -6.04 5.43
N TRP A 197 5.45 -6.90 6.39
CA TRP A 197 6.29 -6.57 7.54
C TRP A 197 7.71 -6.08 7.23
N ARG A 198 8.25 -6.40 6.05
CA ARG A 198 9.54 -5.87 5.59
C ARG A 198 9.48 -4.41 5.15
N ARG A 199 8.27 -3.93 4.88
CA ARG A 199 7.95 -2.63 4.30
C ARG A 199 7.16 -1.75 5.27
N PHE A 200 6.37 -2.36 6.15
CA PHE A 200 5.57 -1.68 7.15
C PHE A 200 5.74 -2.29 8.53
N HIS A 201 5.73 -1.43 9.54
CA HIS A 201 5.49 -1.81 10.92
C HIS A 201 4.10 -1.40 11.33
N VAL A 202 3.41 -2.24 12.09
CA VAL A 202 2.08 -1.94 12.65
C VAL A 202 2.07 -2.16 14.14
N ALA A 203 1.32 -1.32 14.85
CA ALA A 203 1.01 -1.47 16.27
C ALA A 203 -0.47 -1.18 16.50
N ALA A 204 -1.02 -1.69 17.60
CA ALA A 204 -2.36 -1.31 18.03
C ALA A 204 -2.42 0.20 18.32
N GLY A 205 -3.52 0.83 17.94
CA GLY A 205 -3.84 2.22 18.26
C GLY A 205 -5.25 2.34 18.80
N ASP A 206 -5.55 3.44 19.47
CA ASP A 206 -6.92 3.78 19.80
C ASP A 206 -7.67 4.17 18.52
N GLY A 207 -8.78 3.50 18.24
CA GLY A 207 -9.56 3.69 17.00
C GLY A 207 -8.95 3.14 15.71
N GLY A 208 -7.94 2.25 15.77
CA GLY A 208 -7.39 1.60 14.57
C GLY A 208 -5.99 1.02 14.73
N VAL A 209 -5.22 1.00 13.64
CA VAL A 209 -3.82 0.55 13.63
C VAL A 209 -2.87 1.68 13.31
N LEU A 210 -1.71 1.68 13.98
CA LEU A 210 -0.63 2.61 13.77
C LEU A 210 0.37 2.05 12.77
N VAL A 211 0.42 2.63 11.57
CA VAL A 211 1.27 2.17 10.48
C VAL A 211 2.52 3.04 10.35
N THR A 212 3.68 2.41 10.24
CA THR A 212 4.96 3.07 9.95
C THR A 212 5.58 2.45 8.71
N ALA A 213 5.82 3.27 7.68
CA ALA A 213 6.48 2.83 6.45
C ALA A 213 8.00 2.72 6.67
N LEU A 214 8.53 1.51 6.65
CA LEU A 214 9.92 1.21 6.99
C LEU A 214 10.91 1.55 5.88
N ARG A 215 10.45 1.53 4.62
CA ARG A 215 11.30 1.70 3.43
C ARG A 215 11.04 2.98 2.67
N ARG A 216 9.90 3.64 2.91
CA ARG A 216 9.55 4.89 2.24
C ARG A 216 10.35 6.05 2.83
N ARG A 217 11.04 6.80 1.96
CA ARG A 217 11.78 8.01 2.36
C ARG A 217 10.94 9.28 2.21
N ARG A 218 10.12 9.34 1.16
CA ARG A 218 9.32 10.51 0.81
C ARG A 218 7.92 10.07 0.34
N PRO A 219 6.85 10.61 0.94
CA PRO A 219 6.79 11.11 2.32
C PRO A 219 7.30 10.07 3.32
N THR A 220 7.87 10.52 4.43
CA THR A 220 8.15 9.65 5.58
C THR A 220 6.85 9.51 6.39
N LEU A 221 6.40 8.28 6.59
CA LEU A 221 5.13 7.97 7.26
C LEU A 221 5.41 7.15 8.51
N VAL A 222 5.19 7.74 9.67
CA VAL A 222 5.48 7.18 10.99
C VAL A 222 4.24 7.30 11.86
N ARG A 223 3.85 6.16 12.46
CA ARG A 223 2.71 6.02 13.39
C ARG A 223 1.43 6.69 12.89
N VAL A 224 1.15 6.51 11.60
CA VAL A 224 -0.09 6.97 10.98
C VAL A 224 -1.23 6.09 11.45
N LEU A 225 -2.23 6.68 12.09
CA LEU A 225 -3.44 6.00 12.53
C LEU A 225 -4.41 5.87 11.37
N VAL A 226 -4.78 4.63 11.07
CA VAL A 226 -5.79 4.29 10.06
C VAL A 226 -6.80 3.33 10.68
N ASP A 227 -8.07 3.62 10.48
CA ASP A 227 -9.16 2.71 10.81
C ASP A 227 -9.41 1.79 9.62
N VAL A 228 -9.12 0.51 9.81
CA VAL A 228 -9.41 -0.55 8.84
C VAL A 228 -10.34 -1.61 9.43
N GLY A 229 -11.06 -1.31 10.51
CA GLY A 229 -11.89 -2.30 11.21
C GLY A 229 -11.09 -3.38 11.95
N LEU A 230 -9.77 -3.22 12.08
CA LEU A 230 -8.87 -4.07 12.86
C LEU A 230 -8.08 -3.18 13.81
N ASN A 231 -7.82 -3.64 15.03
CA ASN A 231 -7.14 -2.84 16.07
C ASN A 231 -6.07 -3.65 16.85
N ARG A 232 -5.89 -4.93 16.53
CA ARG A 232 -4.88 -5.80 17.17
C ARG A 232 -3.83 -6.25 16.18
N VAL A 233 -2.63 -6.50 16.72
CA VAL A 233 -1.50 -7.07 15.99
C VAL A 233 -1.13 -8.39 16.65
N GLY A 234 -1.20 -9.47 15.89
CA GLY A 234 -0.86 -10.82 16.33
C GLY A 234 0.18 -11.46 15.42
N VAL A 235 0.39 -12.75 15.60
CA VAL A 235 1.24 -13.58 14.72
C VAL A 235 0.39 -14.70 14.15
N CYS A 236 0.43 -14.89 12.83
CA CYS A 236 -0.22 -16.00 12.15
C CYS A 236 0.39 -17.32 12.63
N ARG A 237 -0.44 -18.25 13.10
CA ARG A 237 0.01 -19.57 13.56
C ARG A 237 0.61 -20.42 12.44
N GLU A 238 0.06 -20.31 11.23
CA GLU A 238 0.49 -21.07 10.06
C GLU A 238 1.80 -20.53 9.46
N HIS A 239 1.92 -19.19 9.37
CA HIS A 239 3.01 -18.57 8.61
C HIS A 239 4.11 -17.94 9.48
N GLY A 240 3.90 -17.81 10.81
CA GLY A 240 4.84 -17.16 11.72
C GLY A 240 5.13 -15.68 11.38
N ARG A 241 4.14 -14.98 10.80
CA ARG A 241 4.25 -13.59 10.32
C ARG A 241 3.24 -12.70 11.03
N PRO A 242 3.52 -11.39 11.20
CA PRO A 242 2.60 -10.48 11.86
C PRO A 242 1.31 -10.32 11.04
N VAL A 243 0.19 -10.32 11.76
CA VAL A 243 -1.15 -10.20 11.20
C VAL A 243 -1.95 -9.12 11.93
N LEU A 244 -2.94 -8.58 11.24
CA LEU A 244 -3.96 -7.70 11.81
C LEU A 244 -5.18 -8.51 12.22
N GLN A 245 -5.79 -8.15 13.35
CA GLN A 245 -6.93 -8.82 13.96
C GLN A 245 -7.93 -7.78 14.52
N ALA A 246 -9.19 -8.18 14.61
CA ALA A 246 -10.24 -7.42 15.29
C ALA A 246 -10.10 -7.49 16.82
#